data_AF-A0A971QMD9-F1
#
_entry.id   AF-A0A971QMD9-F1
#
_cell.length_a   1.000
_cell.length_b   1.000
_cell.length_c   1.000
_cell.angle_alpha   90.00
_cell.angle_beta   90.00
_cell.angle_gamma   90.00
#
_symmetry.space_group_name_H-M   'P 1'
#
loop_
_entity.id
_entity.type
_entity.pdbx_description
1 polymer ?
#
loop_
_entity_poly.entity_id
_entity_poly.type
_entity_poly.pdbx_seq_one_letter_code
_entity_poly.pdbx_strand_id
1 'polypeptide(L)'
;MNYNIVYTVDAIRDYIGRADTIAFDFETAPDDAWRDEAKAALDAHKAHIVGISRSAAEGSAIYVPFAHRVGGNAVDLDGVMEYLCKAVLENPGMVKVAHNLAFEAMFLYALGIVVCPPCYDTIAAAQLTLKSKFEFRNLSDSGLKLMATSLFGADMPDFSTVTAGRHFDEMDPADHGTLRYACADSDYTLRLYHKFNAWFAKNLPRHRTIVDQIESPTAVYCGMMKYNGVPMNAAAMRERQKDAQEKLVKLRAEIDAMTGGVDIGANASTSAFKKYLFGDLGLPVLKTTEKRQEAADDETMLLLTEYCREKRPELIRLFELVQEYRKWSKLKSTYIDGYLSHINAATGRIHPDLMPLGTETGRFASRNPNLQNCPRKDNDPVGVRSFIVAPTGKTLLSLDFSQIELRVGAFY
;
A
#
# COMPACT_ATOMS: atom_id res chain seq x y z
N MET A 1 24.14 9.04 20.94
CA MET A 1 22.77 8.60 21.20
C MET A 1 22.80 7.61 22.33
N ASN A 2 21.79 7.58 23.19
CA ASN A 2 21.69 6.67 24.32
C ASN A 2 20.78 5.49 23.93
N TYR A 3 21.33 4.53 23.20
CA TYR A 3 20.61 3.35 22.71
C TYR A 3 21.02 2.13 23.52
N ASN A 4 20.04 1.41 24.06
CA ASN A 4 20.28 0.30 24.96
C ASN A 4 19.42 -0.90 24.61
N ILE A 5 19.95 -2.09 24.81
CA ILE A 5 19.18 -3.33 24.74
C ILE A 5 18.61 -3.65 26.13
N VAL A 6 17.35 -4.06 26.20
CA VAL A 6 16.70 -4.47 27.45
C VAL A 6 15.95 -5.79 27.27
N TYR A 7 15.89 -6.58 28.33
CA TYR A 7 15.37 -7.97 28.28
C TYR A 7 14.20 -8.23 29.23
N THR A 8 13.84 -7.26 30.09
CA THR A 8 12.89 -7.46 31.18
C THR A 8 11.83 -6.36 31.22
N VAL A 9 10.64 -6.71 31.74
CA VAL A 9 9.53 -5.76 31.93
C VAL A 9 9.93 -4.58 32.81
N ASP A 10 10.69 -4.81 33.88
CA ASP A 10 11.11 -3.74 34.79
C ASP A 10 12.04 -2.73 34.09
N ALA A 11 12.99 -3.20 33.28
CA ALA A 11 13.85 -2.29 32.50
C ALA A 11 13.06 -1.47 31.47
N ILE A 12 12.04 -2.07 30.84
CA ILE A 12 11.14 -1.36 29.93
C ILE A 12 10.33 -0.32 30.72
N ARG A 13 9.78 -0.69 31.87
CA ARG A 13 9.00 0.20 32.74
C ARG A 13 9.83 1.38 33.22
N ASP A 14 11.05 1.13 33.67
CA ASP A 14 11.98 2.15 34.15
C ASP A 14 12.34 3.13 33.04
N TYR A 15 12.57 2.62 31.81
CA TYR A 15 12.83 3.46 30.65
C TYR A 15 11.64 4.35 30.28
N ILE A 16 10.42 3.80 30.25
CA ILE A 16 9.21 4.57 29.95
C ILE A 16 8.95 5.62 31.04
N GLY A 17 9.17 5.24 32.31
CA GLY A 17 9.06 6.12 33.46
C GLY A 17 7.70 6.83 33.51
N ARG A 18 7.72 8.15 33.35
CA ARG A 18 6.52 9.02 33.37
C ARG A 18 6.18 9.61 32.01
N ALA A 19 6.75 9.08 30.92
CA ALA A 19 6.44 9.55 29.59
C ALA A 19 4.94 9.37 29.28
N ASP A 20 4.34 10.33 28.61
CA ASP A 20 2.97 10.30 28.09
C ASP A 20 2.93 10.08 26.58
N THR A 21 4.10 10.00 25.95
CA THR A 21 4.29 9.83 24.51
C THR A 21 5.43 8.84 24.32
N ILE A 22 5.22 7.87 23.43
CA ILE A 22 6.23 6.88 23.10
C ILE A 22 6.20 6.57 21.61
N ALA A 23 7.36 6.67 20.97
CA ALA A 23 7.54 6.14 19.63
C ALA A 23 7.94 4.68 19.69
N PHE A 24 7.47 3.89 18.74
CA PHE A 24 7.83 2.47 18.63
C PHE A 24 7.91 2.03 17.17
N ASP A 25 8.63 0.95 16.96
CA ASP A 25 8.86 0.35 15.63
C ASP A 25 9.13 -1.16 15.81
N PHE A 26 8.58 -1.99 14.92
CA PHE A 26 8.83 -3.43 14.89
C PHE A 26 9.84 -3.82 13.83
N GLU A 27 10.81 -4.61 14.28
CA GLU A 27 11.67 -5.36 13.38
C GLU A 27 11.08 -6.74 13.14
N THR A 28 11.08 -7.19 11.90
CA THR A 28 10.38 -8.41 11.46
C THR A 28 11.26 -9.30 10.59
N ALA A 29 10.98 -10.59 10.59
CA ALA A 29 11.67 -11.57 9.77
C ALA A 29 10.67 -12.61 9.22
N PRO A 30 10.91 -13.12 8.01
CA PRO A 30 10.06 -14.15 7.44
C PRO A 30 10.16 -15.45 8.25
N ASP A 31 9.04 -16.15 8.35
CA ASP A 31 9.00 -17.49 8.91
C ASP A 31 9.74 -18.47 7.99
N ASP A 32 10.16 -19.62 8.52
CA ASP A 32 10.98 -20.59 7.79
C ASP A 32 10.36 -21.04 6.45
N ALA A 33 9.03 -21.14 6.39
CA ALA A 33 8.31 -21.53 5.18
C ALA A 33 8.38 -20.49 4.05
N TRP A 34 8.73 -19.23 4.37
CA TRP A 34 8.62 -18.08 3.46
C TRP A 34 9.90 -17.27 3.31
N ARG A 35 11.05 -17.74 3.84
CA ARG A 35 12.33 -16.99 3.81
C ARG A 35 12.81 -16.63 2.41
N ASP A 36 12.59 -17.53 1.45
CA ASP A 36 12.99 -17.32 0.05
C ASP A 36 12.08 -16.32 -0.70
N GLU A 37 10.92 -15.99 -0.12
CA GLU A 37 10.00 -15.04 -0.72
C GLU A 37 10.43 -13.60 -0.45
N ALA A 38 10.67 -12.86 -1.53
CA ALA A 38 10.91 -11.44 -1.46
C ALA A 38 9.75 -10.73 -0.75
N LYS A 39 10.09 -9.91 0.26
CA LYS A 39 9.14 -9.13 1.07
C LYS A 39 8.22 -9.95 1.99
N ALA A 40 8.47 -11.23 2.23
CA ALA A 40 7.70 -11.99 3.22
C ALA A 40 7.77 -11.37 4.63
N ALA A 41 8.90 -10.74 4.98
CA ALA A 41 9.05 -9.96 6.21
C ALA A 41 7.99 -8.84 6.37
N LEU A 42 7.38 -8.37 5.27
CA LEU A 42 6.41 -7.29 5.30
C LEU A 42 4.95 -7.77 5.44
N ASP A 43 4.73 -9.05 5.71
CA ASP A 43 3.43 -9.71 5.76
C ASP A 43 3.26 -10.52 7.05
N ALA A 44 2.36 -10.09 7.93
CA ALA A 44 2.13 -10.74 9.21
C ALA A 44 1.47 -12.14 9.13
N HIS A 45 1.14 -12.63 7.93
CA HIS A 45 0.77 -14.04 7.73
C HIS A 45 1.98 -14.94 7.38
N LYS A 46 3.14 -14.36 7.14
CA LYS A 46 4.36 -15.04 6.67
C LYS A 46 5.61 -14.69 7.48
N ALA A 47 5.47 -13.84 8.47
CA ALA A 47 6.56 -13.28 9.25
C ALA A 47 6.16 -13.11 10.71
N HIS A 48 7.18 -13.09 11.55
CA HIS A 48 7.07 -12.83 12.98
C HIS A 48 7.81 -11.55 13.37
N ILE A 49 7.43 -11.01 14.53
CA ILE A 49 8.13 -9.88 15.15
C ILE A 49 9.42 -10.41 15.77
N VAL A 50 10.55 -9.84 15.37
CA VAL A 50 11.88 -10.18 15.87
C VAL A 50 12.21 -9.39 17.13
N GLY A 51 11.73 -8.15 17.21
CA GLY A 51 11.80 -7.33 18.40
C GLY A 51 11.14 -5.97 18.18
N ILE A 52 11.09 -5.17 19.24
CA ILE A 52 10.48 -3.84 19.23
C ILE A 52 11.48 -2.81 19.74
N SER A 53 11.63 -1.72 19.00
CA SER A 53 12.34 -0.53 19.48
C SER A 53 11.36 0.49 20.04
N ARG A 54 11.82 1.29 21.02
CA ARG A 54 11.01 2.33 21.67
C ARG A 54 11.82 3.55 22.02
N SER A 55 11.24 4.72 21.82
CA SER A 55 11.80 6.00 22.26
C SER A 55 10.79 6.80 23.07
N ALA A 56 11.18 7.15 24.30
CA ALA A 56 10.40 8.01 25.20
C ALA A 56 10.98 9.44 25.29
N ALA A 57 12.18 9.66 24.74
CA ALA A 57 12.86 10.95 24.72
C ALA A 57 13.83 11.04 23.54
N GLU A 58 13.93 12.22 22.91
CA GLU A 58 14.84 12.44 21.78
C GLU A 58 16.30 12.09 22.12
N GLY A 59 16.97 11.37 21.23
CA GLY A 59 18.35 10.92 21.43
C GLY A 59 18.50 9.68 22.30
N SER A 60 17.40 9.07 22.72
CA SER A 60 17.34 7.90 23.58
C SER A 60 16.35 6.87 23.01
N ALA A 61 16.70 5.60 23.09
CA ALA A 61 15.82 4.50 22.71
C ALA A 61 16.25 3.19 23.37
N ILE A 62 15.32 2.27 23.52
CA ILE A 62 15.59 0.89 23.90
C ILE A 62 15.16 -0.07 22.80
N TYR A 63 15.86 -1.19 22.69
CA TYR A 63 15.46 -2.33 21.87
C TYR A 63 15.15 -3.54 22.74
N VAL A 64 14.02 -4.19 22.49
CA VAL A 64 13.61 -5.42 23.18
C VAL A 64 13.60 -6.56 22.16
N PRO A 65 14.59 -7.46 22.19
CA PRO A 65 14.65 -8.61 21.28
C PRO A 65 13.65 -9.69 21.71
N PHE A 66 12.92 -10.27 20.77
CA PHE A 66 11.91 -11.30 20.99
C PHE A 66 12.29 -12.65 20.38
N ALA A 67 12.77 -12.65 19.14
CA ALA A 67 12.92 -13.87 18.34
C ALA A 67 14.21 -13.90 17.49
N HIS A 68 15.28 -13.25 17.95
CA HIS A 68 16.58 -13.43 17.31
C HIS A 68 17.07 -14.88 17.45
N ARG A 69 17.63 -15.44 16.37
CA ARG A 69 18.27 -16.76 16.31
C ARG A 69 19.69 -16.76 16.90
N VAL A 70 20.26 -15.57 17.06
CA VAL A 70 21.60 -15.34 17.59
C VAL A 70 21.50 -14.30 18.72
N GLY A 71 22.30 -14.47 19.77
CA GLY A 71 22.27 -13.57 20.93
C GLY A 71 21.12 -13.89 21.90
N GLY A 72 20.78 -12.91 22.74
CA GLY A 72 19.75 -13.05 23.77
C GLY A 72 18.40 -12.45 23.34
N ASN A 73 17.31 -13.08 23.76
CA ASN A 73 15.95 -12.54 23.67
C ASN A 73 15.40 -12.22 25.07
N ALA A 74 14.30 -11.47 25.14
CA ALA A 74 13.59 -11.18 26.37
C ALA A 74 13.22 -12.47 27.12
N VAL A 75 13.39 -12.44 28.45
CA VAL A 75 13.29 -13.65 29.30
C VAL A 75 11.83 -14.12 29.47
N ASP A 76 10.89 -13.18 29.51
CA ASP A 76 9.46 -13.41 29.67
C ASP A 76 8.71 -12.65 28.57
N LEU A 77 8.61 -13.27 27.39
CA LEU A 77 7.99 -12.62 26.23
C LEU A 77 6.50 -12.35 26.45
N ASP A 78 5.79 -13.30 27.07
CA ASP A 78 4.36 -13.15 27.35
C ASP A 78 4.12 -11.99 28.33
N GLY A 79 4.89 -11.92 29.42
CA GLY A 79 4.80 -10.82 30.38
C GLY A 79 5.24 -9.48 29.79
N VAL A 80 6.23 -9.47 28.89
CA VAL A 80 6.58 -8.26 28.11
C VAL A 80 5.40 -7.84 27.26
N MET A 81 4.86 -8.71 26.40
CA MET A 81 3.75 -8.36 25.51
C MET A 81 2.49 -7.94 26.27
N GLU A 82 2.15 -8.61 27.37
CA GLU A 82 1.04 -8.21 28.25
C GLU A 82 1.26 -6.79 28.81
N TYR A 83 2.48 -6.51 29.30
CA TYR A 83 2.82 -5.17 29.78
C TYR A 83 2.76 -4.13 28.66
N LEU A 84 3.34 -4.39 27.48
CA LEU A 84 3.31 -3.46 26.35
C LEU A 84 1.88 -3.18 25.91
N CYS A 85 1.03 -4.21 25.89
CA CYS A 85 -0.39 -4.10 25.56
C CYS A 85 -1.10 -3.16 26.54
N LYS A 86 -1.10 -3.49 27.83
CA LYS A 86 -1.83 -2.74 28.86
C LYS A 86 -1.26 -1.35 29.13
N ALA A 87 0.05 -1.24 29.29
CA ALA A 87 0.69 0.01 29.72
C ALA A 87 0.89 1.00 28.58
N VAL A 88 0.91 0.54 27.32
CA VAL A 88 1.18 1.37 26.16
C VAL A 88 0.07 1.28 25.12
N LEU A 89 -0.10 0.14 24.45
CA LEU A 89 -0.91 0.06 23.23
C LEU A 89 -2.40 0.33 23.48
N GLU A 90 -2.93 -0.09 24.63
CA GLU A 90 -4.32 0.13 25.05
C GLU A 90 -4.49 1.35 25.97
N ASN A 91 -3.39 1.93 26.45
CA ASN A 91 -3.42 2.99 27.45
C ASN A 91 -3.88 4.33 26.84
N PRO A 92 -5.00 4.91 27.31
CA PRO A 92 -5.51 6.19 26.79
C PRO A 92 -4.69 7.41 27.26
N GLY A 93 -3.85 7.25 28.29
CA GLY A 93 -2.93 8.28 28.78
C GLY A 93 -1.59 8.33 28.05
N MET A 94 -1.38 7.46 27.05
CA MET A 94 -0.15 7.35 26.29
C MET A 94 -0.42 7.60 24.81
N VAL A 95 0.34 8.51 24.19
CA VAL A 95 0.35 8.73 22.73
C VAL A 95 1.33 7.76 22.09
N LYS A 96 0.83 6.92 21.17
CA LYS A 96 1.60 5.88 20.50
C LYS A 96 2.01 6.39 19.13
N VAL A 97 3.29 6.68 18.95
CA VAL A 97 3.82 7.27 17.72
C VAL A 97 4.50 6.17 16.90
N ALA A 98 4.18 6.07 15.63
CA ALA A 98 4.85 5.18 14.69
C ALA A 98 5.16 5.90 13.38
N HIS A 99 6.06 5.33 12.60
CA HIS A 99 6.30 5.73 11.23
C HIS A 99 5.79 4.62 10.31
N ASN A 100 4.62 4.82 9.67
CA ASN A 100 3.82 3.76 9.03
C ASN A 100 3.03 2.90 10.03
N LEU A 101 2.14 3.52 10.80
CA LEU A 101 1.33 2.87 11.84
C LEU A 101 0.46 1.72 11.30
N ALA A 102 0.09 1.75 10.01
CA ALA A 102 -0.64 0.65 9.38
C ALA A 102 0.16 -0.66 9.34
N PHE A 103 1.48 -0.58 9.19
CA PHE A 103 2.37 -1.74 9.25
C PHE A 103 2.41 -2.33 10.67
N GLU A 104 2.71 -1.47 11.65
CA GLU A 104 2.75 -1.84 13.07
C GLU A 104 1.43 -2.47 13.54
N ALA A 105 0.31 -1.85 13.17
CA ALA A 105 -1.04 -2.31 13.52
C ALA A 105 -1.38 -3.67 12.88
N MET A 106 -0.89 -3.96 11.66
CA MET A 106 -1.09 -5.25 11.01
C MET A 106 -0.43 -6.39 11.80
N PHE A 107 0.81 -6.19 12.25
CA PHE A 107 1.53 -7.19 13.06
C PHE A 107 0.92 -7.35 14.46
N LEU A 108 0.52 -6.25 15.11
CA LEU A 108 -0.20 -6.32 16.39
C LEU A 108 -1.53 -7.05 16.27
N TYR A 109 -2.27 -6.80 15.18
CA TYR A 109 -3.56 -7.44 14.97
C TYR A 109 -3.43 -8.95 14.75
N ALA A 110 -2.32 -9.41 14.15
CA ALA A 110 -1.99 -10.84 14.06
C ALA A 110 -1.83 -11.50 15.43
N LEU A 111 -1.40 -10.73 16.45
CA LEU A 111 -1.31 -11.15 17.85
C LEU A 111 -2.61 -10.90 18.64
N GLY A 112 -3.68 -10.44 17.98
CA GLY A 112 -4.96 -10.12 18.63
C GLY A 112 -4.97 -8.76 19.36
N ILE A 113 -3.98 -7.90 19.14
CA ILE A 113 -3.83 -6.61 19.80
C ILE A 113 -4.27 -5.47 18.87
N VAL A 114 -5.07 -4.54 19.39
CA VAL A 114 -5.50 -3.33 18.65
C VAL A 114 -4.96 -2.09 19.35
N VAL A 115 -4.22 -1.26 18.61
CA VAL A 115 -3.72 0.03 19.13
C VAL A 115 -4.90 0.95 19.39
N CYS A 116 -5.07 1.36 20.63
CA CYS A 116 -6.13 2.29 21.03
C CYS A 116 -5.66 3.75 20.90
N PRO A 117 -6.54 4.70 20.59
CA PRO A 117 -6.21 6.12 20.68
C PRO A 117 -5.77 6.52 22.10
N PRO A 118 -4.91 7.54 22.26
CA PRO A 118 -4.31 8.34 21.19
C PRO A 118 -3.14 7.62 20.50
N CYS A 119 -3.08 7.74 19.18
CA CYS A 119 -2.05 7.19 18.31
C CYS A 119 -1.70 8.19 17.21
N TYR A 120 -0.48 8.14 16.68
CA TYR A 120 0.05 9.14 15.75
C TYR A 120 0.91 8.48 14.67
N ASP A 121 0.59 8.71 13.41
CA ASP A 121 1.42 8.30 12.27
C ASP A 121 2.20 9.49 11.71
N THR A 122 3.53 9.42 11.81
CA THR A 122 4.40 10.48 11.29
C THR A 122 4.39 10.59 9.77
N ILE A 123 3.99 9.55 9.01
CA ILE A 123 3.77 9.64 7.55
C ILE A 123 2.54 10.51 7.25
N ALA A 124 1.47 10.36 8.02
CA ALA A 124 0.27 11.19 7.87
C ALA A 124 0.58 12.66 8.18
N ALA A 125 1.30 12.89 9.28
CA ALA A 125 1.79 14.20 9.64
C ALA A 125 2.67 14.82 8.54
N ALA A 126 3.63 14.05 8.02
CA ALA A 126 4.55 14.50 6.98
C ALA A 126 3.79 15.01 5.75
N GLN A 127 2.84 14.24 5.22
CA GLN A 127 2.05 14.60 4.03
C GLN A 127 1.17 15.85 4.24
N LEU A 128 0.78 16.12 5.49
CA LEU A 128 0.06 17.34 5.87
C LEU A 128 0.97 18.50 6.29
N THR A 129 2.29 18.36 6.09
CA THR A 129 3.27 19.45 6.23
C THR A 129 3.96 19.78 4.91
N LEU A 130 4.52 20.99 4.82
CA LEU A 130 5.24 21.43 3.63
C LEU A 130 6.69 20.93 3.62
N LYS A 131 7.18 20.49 2.44
CA LYS A 131 8.62 20.29 2.19
C LYS A 131 9.32 21.55 1.67
N SER A 132 8.56 22.49 1.12
CA SER A 132 9.04 23.78 0.61
C SER A 132 8.09 24.90 1.04
N LYS A 133 8.26 26.13 0.51
CA LYS A 133 7.37 27.24 0.87
C LYS A 133 5.91 27.04 0.41
N PHE A 134 5.69 26.24 -0.63
CA PHE A 134 4.39 26.14 -1.30
C PHE A 134 3.96 24.70 -1.62
N GLU A 135 4.78 23.70 -1.28
CA GLU A 135 4.53 22.31 -1.67
C GLU A 135 4.44 21.40 -0.44
N PHE A 136 3.33 20.67 -0.36
CA PHE A 136 3.15 19.59 0.61
C PHE A 136 4.05 18.41 0.27
N ARG A 137 4.39 17.59 1.27
CA ARG A 137 5.06 16.30 1.02
C ARG A 137 4.08 15.34 0.36
N ASN A 138 4.59 14.53 -0.55
CA ASN A 138 3.90 13.33 -1.00
C ASN A 138 4.44 12.10 -0.24
N LEU A 139 3.84 10.93 -0.48
CA LEU A 139 4.27 9.68 0.16
C LEU A 139 5.75 9.34 -0.12
N SER A 140 6.27 9.58 -1.34
CA SER A 140 7.67 9.30 -1.66
C SER A 140 8.67 10.20 -0.91
N ASP A 141 8.24 11.39 -0.49
CA ASP A 141 9.05 12.34 0.30
C ASP A 141 8.94 12.09 1.82
N SER A 142 8.12 11.12 2.22
CA SER A 142 7.70 10.90 3.62
C SER A 142 8.32 9.65 4.24
N GLY A 143 9.37 9.07 3.65
CA GLY A 143 10.09 7.95 4.24
C GLY A 143 11.02 8.38 5.39
N LEU A 144 11.08 7.56 6.45
CA LEU A 144 11.81 7.86 7.69
C LEU A 144 13.25 8.29 7.43
N LYS A 145 14.04 7.47 6.73
CA LYS A 145 15.45 7.73 6.44
C LYS A 145 15.65 9.04 5.68
N LEU A 146 14.85 9.26 4.64
CA LEU A 146 14.89 10.49 3.83
C LEU A 146 14.61 11.73 4.69
N MET A 147 13.61 11.65 5.58
CA MET A 147 13.26 12.75 6.47
C MET A 147 14.27 12.94 7.59
N ALA A 148 14.80 11.85 8.15
CA ALA A 148 15.83 11.87 9.18
C ALA A 148 17.08 12.62 8.67
N THR A 149 17.54 12.27 7.46
CA THR A 149 18.67 12.94 6.81
C THR A 149 18.34 14.38 6.43
N SER A 150 17.22 14.65 5.76
CA SER A 150 16.92 16.00 5.26
C SER A 150 16.52 17.01 6.35
N LEU A 151 15.88 16.57 7.44
CA LEU A 151 15.39 17.46 8.50
C LEU A 151 16.33 17.58 9.69
N PHE A 152 17.16 16.57 9.95
CA PHE A 152 18.05 16.53 11.12
C PHE A 152 19.52 16.32 10.76
N GLY A 153 19.88 16.17 9.48
CA GLY A 153 21.25 15.86 9.07
C GLY A 153 21.72 14.48 9.53
N ALA A 154 20.79 13.57 9.79
CA ALA A 154 21.08 12.25 10.32
C ALA A 154 21.71 11.32 9.28
N ASP A 155 22.73 10.58 9.70
CA ASP A 155 23.26 9.43 8.97
C ASP A 155 22.53 8.17 9.42
N MET A 156 21.40 7.86 8.77
CA MET A 156 20.59 6.69 9.11
C MET A 156 21.23 5.42 8.52
N PRO A 157 21.37 4.35 9.32
CA PRO A 157 21.92 3.10 8.82
C PRO A 157 20.98 2.50 7.77
N ASP A 158 21.54 2.02 6.66
CA ASP A 158 20.73 1.34 5.65
C ASP A 158 20.52 -0.14 6.00
N PHE A 159 19.33 -0.67 5.70
CA PHE A 159 18.97 -2.05 6.02
C PHE A 159 19.90 -3.05 5.32
N SER A 160 20.24 -2.80 4.05
CA SER A 160 21.13 -3.69 3.30
C SER A 160 22.55 -3.69 3.86
N THR A 161 23.02 -2.53 4.33
CA THR A 161 24.34 -2.38 4.97
C THR A 161 24.40 -3.09 6.31
N VAL A 162 23.34 -2.99 7.12
CA VAL A 162 23.27 -3.61 8.45
C VAL A 162 23.10 -5.12 8.35
N THR A 163 22.16 -5.58 7.53
CA THR A 163 21.87 -7.01 7.41
C THR A 163 22.88 -7.78 6.56
N ALA A 164 23.57 -7.10 5.64
CA ALA A 164 24.47 -7.71 4.66
C ALA A 164 23.78 -8.87 3.88
N GLY A 165 22.48 -8.74 3.61
CA GLY A 165 21.68 -9.74 2.90
C GLY A 165 21.07 -10.84 3.77
N ARG A 166 21.27 -10.81 5.09
CA ARG A 166 20.63 -11.70 6.06
C ARG A 166 19.24 -11.21 6.47
N HIS A 167 18.46 -12.05 7.13
CA HIS A 167 17.22 -11.64 7.79
C HIS A 167 17.52 -11.01 9.15
N PHE A 168 16.61 -10.16 9.64
CA PHE A 168 16.85 -9.41 10.88
C PHE A 168 16.98 -10.35 12.11
N ASP A 169 16.27 -11.48 12.11
CA ASP A 169 16.39 -12.50 13.16
C ASP A 169 17.72 -13.26 13.16
N GLU A 170 18.52 -13.15 12.10
CA GLU A 170 19.86 -13.75 12.01
C GLU A 170 20.96 -12.81 12.51
N MET A 171 20.59 -11.60 12.91
CA MET A 171 21.49 -10.62 13.49
C MET A 171 21.59 -10.78 15.00
N ASP A 172 22.77 -10.50 15.56
CA ASP A 172 22.92 -10.38 17.01
C ASP A 172 22.32 -9.03 17.46
N PRO A 173 21.31 -9.01 18.34
CA PRO A 173 20.70 -7.76 18.79
C PRO A 173 21.64 -6.91 19.65
N ALA A 174 22.68 -7.49 20.25
CA ALA A 174 23.69 -6.77 21.01
C ALA A 174 24.79 -6.15 20.13
N ASP A 175 24.85 -6.52 18.83
CA ASP A 175 25.75 -5.86 17.89
C ASP A 175 25.39 -4.37 17.77
N HIS A 176 26.41 -3.51 17.74
CA HIS A 176 26.21 -2.07 17.69
C HIS A 176 25.45 -1.63 16.44
N GLY A 177 25.67 -2.27 15.29
CA GLY A 177 24.98 -1.97 14.04
C GLY A 177 23.49 -2.29 14.12
N THR A 178 23.14 -3.50 14.58
CA THR A 178 21.75 -3.95 14.78
C THR A 178 21.01 -3.06 15.77
N LEU A 179 21.61 -2.84 16.94
CA LEU A 179 21.00 -2.03 18.00
C LEU A 179 20.78 -0.59 17.53
N ARG A 180 21.78 0.00 16.86
CA ARG A 180 21.68 1.35 16.31
C ARG A 180 20.60 1.46 15.24
N TYR A 181 20.45 0.45 14.38
CA TYR A 181 19.41 0.43 13.36
C TYR A 181 18.02 0.48 13.99
N ALA A 182 17.69 -0.50 14.83
CA ALA A 182 16.37 -0.61 15.43
C ALA A 182 16.04 0.61 16.30
N CYS A 183 16.98 1.06 17.14
CA CYS A 183 16.76 2.20 18.04
C CYS A 183 16.65 3.55 17.31
N ALA A 184 17.36 3.73 16.19
CA ALA A 184 17.29 4.98 15.44
C ALA A 184 15.89 5.19 14.85
N ASP A 185 15.21 4.12 14.41
CA ASP A 185 13.91 4.25 13.75
C ASP A 185 12.84 4.78 14.72
N SER A 186 12.77 4.28 15.96
CA SER A 186 11.87 4.85 16.98
C SER A 186 12.31 6.23 17.49
N ASP A 187 13.61 6.50 17.68
CA ASP A 187 14.10 7.84 18.09
C ASP A 187 13.75 8.91 17.06
N TYR A 188 14.08 8.68 15.78
CA TYR A 188 13.77 9.65 14.73
C TYR A 188 12.27 9.77 14.47
N THR A 189 11.49 8.70 14.68
CA THR A 189 10.03 8.78 14.69
C THR A 189 9.52 9.75 15.76
N LEU A 190 10.04 9.69 16.99
CA LEU A 190 9.67 10.63 18.05
C LEU A 190 10.07 12.07 17.72
N ARG A 191 11.28 12.28 17.19
CA ARG A 191 11.74 13.61 16.75
C ARG A 191 10.89 14.18 15.63
N LEU A 192 10.44 13.35 14.69
CA LEU A 192 9.52 13.75 13.63
C LEU A 192 8.16 14.16 14.20
N TYR A 193 7.63 13.41 15.17
CA TYR A 193 6.41 13.80 15.89
C TYR A 193 6.53 15.20 16.51
N HIS A 194 7.61 15.49 17.24
CA HIS A 194 7.84 16.82 17.81
C HIS A 194 8.01 17.88 16.72
N LYS A 195 8.77 17.60 15.67
CA LYS A 195 9.02 18.51 14.55
C LYS A 195 7.73 18.91 13.83
N PHE A 196 6.88 17.93 13.49
CA PHE A 196 5.63 18.19 12.77
C PHE A 196 4.60 18.87 13.65
N ASN A 197 4.50 18.50 14.93
CA ASN A 197 3.58 19.18 15.84
C ASN A 197 3.97 20.63 16.12
N ALA A 198 5.27 20.93 16.22
CA ALA A 198 5.76 22.31 16.27
C ALA A 198 5.43 23.06 14.98
N TRP A 199 5.54 22.40 13.82
CA TRP A 199 5.17 23.00 12.54
C TRP A 199 3.67 23.29 12.45
N PHE A 200 2.80 22.36 12.85
CA PHE A 200 1.35 22.57 12.88
C PHE A 200 0.97 23.71 13.82
N ALA A 201 1.53 23.75 15.03
CA ALA A 201 1.26 24.80 16.01
C ALA A 201 1.59 26.21 15.46
N LYS A 202 2.64 26.32 14.63
CA LYS A 202 3.05 27.59 14.03
C LYS A 202 2.26 27.96 12.77
N ASN A 203 1.95 26.99 11.91
CA ASN A 203 1.48 27.27 10.55
C ASN A 203 0.00 26.90 10.33
N LEU A 204 -0.42 25.71 10.75
CA LEU A 204 -1.76 25.16 10.50
C LEU A 204 -2.30 24.40 11.73
N PRO A 205 -2.65 25.08 12.85
CA PRO A 205 -2.98 24.38 14.10
C PRO A 205 -4.16 23.41 13.98
N ARG A 206 -5.14 23.74 13.14
CA ARG A 206 -6.32 22.87 12.89
C ARG A 206 -5.98 21.57 12.17
N HIS A 207 -4.94 21.55 11.33
CA HIS A 207 -4.55 20.35 10.57
C HIS A 207 -4.02 19.24 11.46
N ARG A 208 -3.45 19.57 12.62
CA ARG A 208 -3.07 18.57 13.63
C ARG A 208 -4.26 17.69 14.03
N THR A 209 -5.46 18.26 14.14
CA THR A 209 -6.67 17.48 14.48
C THR A 209 -6.98 16.39 13.46
N ILE A 210 -6.70 16.66 12.17
CA ILE A 210 -6.88 15.67 11.09
C ILE A 210 -5.90 14.51 11.30
N VAL A 211 -4.64 14.80 11.62
CA VAL A 211 -3.64 13.75 11.93
C VAL A 211 -4.05 12.95 13.16
N ASP A 212 -4.40 13.63 14.26
CA ASP A 212 -4.64 13.01 15.57
C ASP A 212 -5.95 12.20 15.61
N GLN A 213 -7.02 12.69 14.97
CA GLN A 213 -8.37 12.14 15.13
C GLN A 213 -8.88 11.37 13.90
N ILE A 214 -8.31 11.59 12.72
CA ILE A 214 -8.77 10.97 11.47
C ILE A 214 -7.68 10.05 10.93
N GLU A 215 -6.54 10.59 10.50
CA GLU A 215 -5.57 9.84 9.70
C GLU A 215 -4.83 8.78 10.51
N SER A 216 -4.37 9.11 11.72
CA SER A 216 -3.63 8.13 12.55
C SER A 216 -4.52 6.98 13.03
N PRO A 217 -5.75 7.21 13.54
CA PRO A 217 -6.69 6.12 13.81
C PRO A 217 -7.04 5.32 12.55
N THR A 218 -7.20 6.00 11.40
CA THR A 218 -7.46 5.34 10.11
C THR A 218 -6.32 4.40 9.71
N ALA A 219 -5.06 4.77 9.97
CA ALA A 219 -3.91 3.90 9.71
C ALA A 219 -3.98 2.58 10.49
N VAL A 220 -4.44 2.60 11.76
CA VAL A 220 -4.66 1.38 12.55
C VAL A 220 -5.67 0.46 11.85
N TYR A 221 -6.82 1.01 11.46
CA TYR A 221 -7.83 0.24 10.72
C TYR A 221 -7.33 -0.25 9.36
N CYS A 222 -6.47 0.50 8.68
CA CYS A 222 -5.84 0.06 7.43
C CYS A 222 -4.94 -1.16 7.65
N GLY A 223 -4.17 -1.18 8.74
CA GLY A 223 -3.39 -2.36 9.13
C GLY A 223 -4.27 -3.59 9.36
N MET A 224 -5.39 -3.42 10.08
CA MET A 224 -6.37 -4.49 10.30
C MET A 224 -7.04 -4.96 9.00
N MET A 225 -7.44 -4.02 8.13
CA MET A 225 -8.03 -4.33 6.82
C MET A 225 -7.03 -5.07 5.94
N LYS A 226 -5.77 -4.64 5.93
CA LYS A 226 -4.68 -5.30 5.20
C LYS A 226 -4.46 -6.71 5.74
N TYR A 227 -4.40 -6.92 7.05
CA TYR A 227 -4.29 -8.26 7.63
C TYR A 227 -5.48 -9.14 7.25
N ASN A 228 -6.71 -8.64 7.34
CA ASN A 228 -7.91 -9.41 7.01
C ASN A 228 -7.95 -9.82 5.53
N GLY A 229 -7.55 -8.93 4.62
CA GLY A 229 -7.55 -9.17 3.18
C GLY A 229 -8.94 -9.42 2.58
N VAL A 230 -8.97 -9.60 1.26
CA VAL A 230 -10.19 -9.80 0.47
C VAL A 230 -10.28 -11.26 0.03
N PRO A 231 -11.38 -11.97 0.33
CA PRO A 231 -11.53 -13.37 -0.06
C PRO A 231 -11.75 -13.50 -1.56
N MET A 232 -11.05 -14.44 -2.20
CA MET A 232 -11.12 -14.64 -3.65
C MET A 232 -11.43 -16.11 -3.99
N ASN A 233 -12.27 -16.33 -5.00
CA ASN A 233 -12.48 -17.65 -5.59
C ASN A 233 -11.45 -17.89 -6.70
N ALA A 234 -10.25 -18.34 -6.31
CA ALA A 234 -9.15 -18.60 -7.24
C ALA A 234 -9.51 -19.63 -8.32
N ALA A 235 -10.36 -20.62 -8.01
CA ALA A 235 -10.79 -21.64 -8.97
C ALA A 235 -11.65 -21.02 -10.08
N ALA A 236 -12.67 -20.25 -9.72
CA ALA A 236 -13.52 -19.53 -10.68
C ALA A 236 -12.72 -18.52 -11.51
N MET A 237 -11.73 -17.86 -10.90
CA MET A 237 -10.83 -16.96 -11.64
C MET A 237 -10.03 -17.69 -12.72
N ARG A 238 -9.48 -18.89 -12.43
CA ARG A 238 -8.73 -19.69 -13.41
C ARG A 238 -9.61 -20.25 -14.53
N GLU A 239 -10.88 -20.54 -14.25
CA GLU A 239 -11.85 -20.92 -15.29
C GLU A 239 -12.09 -19.73 -16.24
N ARG A 240 -12.43 -18.57 -15.68
CA ARG A 240 -12.66 -17.34 -16.46
C ARG A 240 -11.42 -16.83 -17.19
N GLN A 241 -10.23 -17.13 -16.68
CA GLN A 241 -8.96 -16.87 -17.36
C GLN A 241 -8.91 -17.58 -18.73
N LYS A 242 -9.37 -18.83 -18.81
CA LYS A 242 -9.42 -19.62 -20.05
C LYS A 242 -10.45 -19.05 -21.02
N ASP A 243 -11.67 -18.77 -20.55
CA ASP A 243 -12.73 -18.15 -21.35
C ASP A 243 -12.27 -16.84 -21.99
N ALA A 244 -11.65 -15.97 -21.18
CA ALA A 244 -11.12 -14.69 -21.64
C ALA A 244 -10.00 -14.86 -22.66
N GLN A 245 -9.12 -15.85 -22.48
CA GLN A 245 -8.06 -16.16 -23.42
C GLN A 245 -8.62 -16.63 -24.78
N GLU A 246 -9.60 -17.54 -24.78
CA GLU A 246 -10.24 -18.01 -26.00
C GLU A 246 -10.95 -16.89 -26.75
N LYS A 247 -11.65 -16.01 -26.03
CA LYS A 247 -12.30 -14.83 -26.61
C LYS A 247 -11.29 -13.87 -27.22
N LEU A 248 -10.15 -13.63 -26.55
CA LEU A 248 -9.07 -12.81 -27.09
C LEU A 248 -8.46 -13.40 -28.36
N VAL A 249 -8.27 -14.72 -28.42
CA VAL A 249 -7.76 -15.39 -29.63
C VAL A 249 -8.72 -15.18 -30.81
N LYS A 250 -10.04 -15.34 -30.58
CA LYS A 250 -11.05 -15.13 -31.63
C LYS A 250 -11.07 -13.67 -32.12
N LEU A 251 -11.12 -12.71 -31.19
CA LEU A 251 -11.09 -11.29 -31.52
C LEU A 251 -9.80 -10.92 -32.27
N ARG A 252 -8.66 -11.47 -31.86
CA ARG A 252 -7.39 -11.21 -32.53
C ARG A 252 -7.39 -11.76 -33.96
N ALA A 253 -7.91 -12.96 -34.19
CA ALA A 253 -8.02 -13.53 -35.53
C ALA A 253 -8.91 -12.69 -36.46
N GLU A 254 -10.04 -12.17 -35.95
CA GLU A 254 -10.90 -11.25 -36.72
C GLU A 254 -10.18 -9.93 -37.06
N ILE A 255 -9.45 -9.35 -36.10
CA ILE A 255 -8.69 -8.12 -36.34
C ILE A 255 -7.54 -8.38 -37.33
N ASP A 256 -6.83 -9.49 -37.20
CA ASP A 256 -5.72 -9.84 -38.10
C ASP A 256 -6.23 -10.03 -39.54
N ALA A 257 -7.41 -10.62 -39.73
CA ALA A 257 -8.04 -10.76 -41.05
C ALA A 257 -8.40 -9.41 -41.69
N MET A 258 -8.79 -8.41 -40.89
CA MET A 258 -9.10 -7.05 -41.38
C MET A 258 -7.86 -6.19 -41.61
N THR A 259 -6.81 -6.39 -40.80
CA THR A 259 -5.61 -5.53 -40.81
C THR A 259 -4.47 -6.11 -41.63
N GLY A 260 -4.54 -7.37 -42.04
CA GLY A 260 -3.43 -8.07 -42.69
C GLY A 260 -2.34 -8.53 -41.72
N GLY A 261 -2.70 -8.77 -40.45
CA GLY A 261 -1.78 -9.25 -39.41
C GLY A 261 -0.91 -8.17 -38.77
N VAL A 262 -1.37 -6.91 -38.74
CA VAL A 262 -0.67 -5.82 -38.05
C VAL A 262 -0.55 -6.14 -36.57
N ASP A 263 0.64 -5.95 -36.00
CA ASP A 263 0.81 -6.12 -34.56
C ASP A 263 0.13 -4.99 -33.78
N ILE A 264 -1.00 -5.30 -33.15
CA ILE A 264 -1.72 -4.36 -32.26
C ILE A 264 -1.26 -4.44 -30.79
N GLY A 265 -0.50 -5.47 -30.40
CA GLY A 265 -0.13 -5.74 -29.00
C GLY A 265 -1.33 -6.04 -28.08
N ALA A 266 -1.09 -6.05 -26.77
CA ALA A 266 -2.14 -6.38 -25.78
C ALA A 266 -3.19 -5.26 -25.61
N ASN A 267 -2.80 -3.99 -25.79
CA ASN A 267 -3.66 -2.83 -25.54
C ASN A 267 -4.10 -2.11 -26.82
N ALA A 268 -3.88 -2.70 -28.01
CA ALA A 268 -4.17 -2.09 -29.31
C ALA A 268 -3.61 -0.67 -29.45
N SER A 269 -2.34 -0.49 -29.10
CA SER A 269 -1.71 0.84 -28.99
C SER A 269 -0.23 0.85 -29.40
N THR A 270 0.24 -0.19 -30.08
CA THR A 270 1.60 -0.31 -30.60
C THR A 270 1.88 0.75 -31.68
N SER A 271 3.16 1.04 -31.92
CA SER A 271 3.57 1.92 -33.02
C SER A 271 3.13 1.39 -34.38
N ALA A 272 3.18 0.07 -34.59
CA ALA A 272 2.72 -0.58 -35.82
C ALA A 272 1.22 -0.33 -36.06
N PHE A 273 0.39 -0.46 -35.03
CA PHE A 273 -1.04 -0.19 -35.15
C PHE A 273 -1.35 1.29 -35.38
N LYS A 274 -0.64 2.20 -34.70
CA LYS A 274 -0.76 3.65 -34.98
C LYS A 274 -0.40 3.99 -36.42
N LYS A 275 0.71 3.42 -36.94
CA LYS A 275 1.13 3.59 -38.33
C LYS A 275 0.06 3.08 -39.30
N TYR A 276 -0.54 1.93 -39.01
CA TYR A 276 -1.64 1.39 -39.81
C TYR A 276 -2.86 2.32 -39.81
N LEU A 277 -3.28 2.83 -38.65
CA LEU A 277 -4.44 3.72 -38.54
C LEU A 277 -4.25 5.06 -39.26
N PHE A 278 -3.14 5.76 -38.99
CA PHE A 278 -2.95 7.14 -39.45
C PHE A 278 -2.19 7.23 -40.78
N GLY A 279 -1.28 6.28 -41.03
CA GLY A 279 -0.51 6.19 -42.27
C GLY A 279 -1.27 5.40 -43.33
N ASP A 280 -1.44 4.09 -43.11
CA ASP A 280 -1.92 3.19 -44.16
C ASP A 280 -3.41 3.40 -44.47
N LEU A 281 -4.26 3.56 -43.44
CA LEU A 281 -5.69 3.87 -43.61
C LEU A 281 -5.99 5.36 -43.82
N GLY A 282 -5.01 6.24 -43.54
CA GLY A 282 -5.11 7.69 -43.70
C GLY A 282 -6.13 8.37 -42.77
N LEU A 283 -6.37 7.81 -41.58
CA LEU A 283 -7.33 8.40 -40.63
C LEU A 283 -6.77 9.69 -39.98
N PRO A 284 -7.65 10.63 -39.57
CA PRO A 284 -7.20 11.86 -38.92
C PRO A 284 -6.69 11.61 -37.50
N VAL A 285 -5.67 12.38 -37.09
CA VAL A 285 -5.22 12.43 -35.70
C VAL A 285 -6.14 13.37 -34.91
N LEU A 286 -7.10 12.80 -34.19
CA LEU A 286 -8.10 13.57 -33.42
C LEU A 286 -7.64 13.93 -32.00
N LYS A 287 -6.63 13.21 -31.48
CA LYS A 287 -6.07 13.43 -30.15
C LYS A 287 -4.57 13.18 -30.15
N THR A 288 -3.84 13.99 -29.39
CA THR A 288 -2.41 13.80 -29.14
C THR A 288 -2.14 13.57 -27.66
N THR A 289 -1.07 12.83 -27.38
CA THR A 289 -0.52 12.64 -26.04
C THR A 289 0.15 13.92 -25.56
N GLU A 290 0.48 14.01 -24.27
CA GLU A 290 1.26 15.14 -23.70
C GLU A 290 2.60 15.37 -24.43
N LYS A 291 3.18 14.30 -24.97
CA LYS A 291 4.41 14.34 -25.80
C LYS A 291 4.14 14.73 -27.26
N ARG A 292 2.94 15.20 -27.59
CA ARG A 292 2.48 15.61 -28.93
C ARG A 292 2.57 14.51 -30.00
N GLN A 293 2.50 13.24 -29.59
CA GLN A 293 2.41 12.10 -30.49
C GLN A 293 0.96 11.65 -30.65
N GLU A 294 0.59 11.06 -31.79
CA GLU A 294 -0.74 10.45 -31.98
C GLU A 294 -1.13 9.49 -30.85
N ALA A 295 -2.34 9.71 -30.32
CA ALA A 295 -2.92 8.87 -29.29
C ALA A 295 -3.59 7.62 -29.90
N ALA A 296 -3.78 6.59 -29.07
CA ALA A 296 -4.53 5.37 -29.40
C ALA A 296 -5.21 4.82 -28.14
N ASP A 297 -5.66 5.73 -27.25
CA ASP A 297 -6.35 5.40 -26.01
C ASP A 297 -7.85 5.12 -26.24
N ASP A 298 -8.61 4.77 -25.20
CA ASP A 298 -10.05 4.41 -25.34
C ASP A 298 -10.86 5.57 -25.94
N GLU A 299 -10.57 6.79 -25.53
CA GLU A 299 -11.20 8.00 -26.07
C GLU A 299 -10.86 8.22 -27.55
N THR A 300 -9.60 8.01 -27.95
CA THR A 300 -9.20 8.10 -29.36
C THR A 300 -9.95 7.08 -30.22
N MET A 301 -10.12 5.85 -29.74
CA MET A 301 -10.88 4.82 -30.47
C MET A 301 -12.35 5.19 -30.61
N LEU A 302 -12.96 5.83 -29.60
CA LEU A 302 -14.33 6.34 -29.68
C LEU A 302 -14.45 7.47 -30.72
N LEU A 303 -13.56 8.45 -30.67
CA LEU A 303 -13.54 9.57 -31.63
C LEU A 303 -13.35 9.08 -33.07
N LEU A 304 -12.44 8.12 -33.30
CA LEU A 304 -12.25 7.51 -34.61
C LEU A 304 -13.49 6.72 -35.05
N THR A 305 -14.18 6.05 -34.13
CA THR A 305 -15.44 5.35 -34.44
C THR A 305 -16.51 6.34 -34.91
N GLU A 306 -16.66 7.48 -34.23
CA GLU A 306 -17.60 8.54 -34.61
C GLU A 306 -17.26 9.13 -35.98
N TYR A 307 -15.98 9.44 -36.23
CA TYR A 307 -15.52 9.88 -37.54
C TYR A 307 -15.82 8.86 -38.65
N CYS A 308 -15.53 7.58 -38.40
CA CYS A 308 -15.76 6.51 -39.36
C CYS A 308 -17.24 6.28 -39.64
N ARG A 309 -18.15 6.49 -38.68
CA ARG A 309 -19.60 6.40 -38.93
C ARG A 309 -20.05 7.31 -40.07
N GLU A 310 -19.48 8.50 -40.17
CA GLU A 310 -19.86 9.46 -41.21
C GLU A 310 -19.04 9.32 -42.50
N LYS A 311 -17.74 9.03 -42.38
CA LYS A 311 -16.79 9.18 -43.51
C LYS A 311 -16.27 7.85 -44.05
N ARG A 312 -16.21 6.80 -43.23
CA ARG A 312 -15.54 5.52 -43.52
C ARG A 312 -16.29 4.35 -42.86
N PRO A 313 -17.58 4.12 -43.18
CA PRO A 313 -18.41 3.16 -42.45
C PRO A 313 -17.91 1.72 -42.56
N GLU A 314 -17.12 1.39 -43.58
CA GLU A 314 -16.49 0.08 -43.75
C GLU A 314 -15.48 -0.26 -42.63
N LEU A 315 -14.95 0.74 -41.93
CA LEU A 315 -14.00 0.57 -40.83
C LEU A 315 -14.67 0.45 -39.46
N ILE A 316 -15.98 0.67 -39.33
CA ILE A 316 -16.69 0.63 -38.04
C ILE A 316 -16.46 -0.72 -37.34
N ARG A 317 -16.56 -1.82 -38.09
CA ARG A 317 -16.37 -3.17 -37.54
C ARG A 317 -14.98 -3.37 -36.94
N LEU A 318 -13.94 -2.79 -37.55
CA LEU A 318 -12.58 -2.86 -37.02
C LEU A 318 -12.51 -2.17 -35.66
N PHE A 319 -13.10 -0.97 -35.52
CA PHE A 319 -13.08 -0.23 -34.26
C PHE A 319 -13.89 -0.92 -33.16
N GLU A 320 -15.04 -1.49 -33.49
CA GLU A 320 -15.82 -2.31 -32.54
C GLU A 320 -15.01 -3.49 -32.02
N LEU A 321 -14.34 -4.22 -32.92
CA LEU A 321 -13.48 -5.34 -32.57
C LEU A 321 -12.28 -4.91 -31.72
N VAL A 322 -11.63 -3.80 -32.08
CA VAL A 322 -10.50 -3.26 -31.32
C VAL A 322 -10.93 -2.83 -29.92
N GLN A 323 -12.06 -2.15 -29.77
CA GLN A 323 -12.61 -1.78 -28.47
C GLN A 323 -12.94 -3.01 -27.62
N GLU A 324 -13.58 -4.02 -28.21
CA GLU A 324 -13.89 -5.28 -27.52
C GLU A 324 -12.61 -6.00 -27.11
N TYR A 325 -11.61 -6.08 -27.98
CA TYR A 325 -10.30 -6.69 -27.69
C TYR A 325 -9.59 -5.99 -26.53
N ARG A 326 -9.54 -4.66 -26.52
CA ARG A 326 -8.93 -3.88 -25.43
C ARG A 326 -9.66 -4.09 -24.11
N LYS A 327 -10.99 -4.12 -24.14
CA LYS A 327 -11.81 -4.42 -22.96
C LYS A 327 -11.49 -5.80 -22.40
N TRP A 328 -11.53 -6.85 -23.21
CA TRP A 328 -11.21 -8.22 -22.77
C TRP A 328 -9.76 -8.37 -22.32
N SER A 329 -8.83 -7.70 -22.99
CA SER A 329 -7.40 -7.74 -22.66
C SER A 329 -7.14 -7.10 -21.30
N LYS A 330 -7.77 -5.96 -21.01
CA LYS A 330 -7.73 -5.32 -19.70
C LYS A 330 -8.39 -6.18 -18.61
N LEU A 331 -9.56 -6.75 -18.89
CA LEU A 331 -10.26 -7.67 -17.98
C LEU A 331 -9.37 -8.84 -17.59
N LYS A 332 -8.77 -9.52 -18.58
CA LYS A 332 -7.87 -10.64 -18.34
C LYS A 332 -6.60 -10.23 -17.61
N SER A 333 -5.83 -9.30 -18.18
CA SER A 333 -4.50 -8.94 -17.66
C SER A 333 -4.56 -8.29 -16.28
N THR A 334 -5.43 -7.31 -16.09
CA THR A 334 -5.46 -6.50 -14.86
C THR A 334 -6.21 -7.22 -13.74
N TYR A 335 -7.38 -7.76 -14.06
CA TYR A 335 -8.34 -8.19 -13.02
C TYR A 335 -8.41 -9.69 -12.83
N ILE A 336 -8.01 -10.51 -13.80
CA ILE A 336 -7.91 -11.97 -13.63
C ILE A 336 -6.47 -12.33 -13.29
N ASP A 337 -5.55 -12.15 -14.24
CA ASP A 337 -4.14 -12.52 -14.10
C ASP A 337 -3.48 -11.72 -12.97
N GLY A 338 -3.64 -10.40 -12.97
CA GLY A 338 -3.09 -9.52 -11.94
C GLY A 338 -3.63 -9.82 -10.54
N TYR A 339 -4.93 -10.10 -10.39
CA TYR A 339 -5.48 -10.44 -9.08
C TYR A 339 -5.03 -11.84 -8.64
N LEU A 340 -4.99 -12.82 -9.56
CA LEU A 340 -4.47 -14.16 -9.29
C LEU A 340 -3.01 -14.11 -8.79
N SER A 341 -2.15 -13.28 -9.38
CA SER A 341 -0.76 -13.14 -8.95
C SER A 341 -0.59 -12.49 -7.58
N HIS A 342 -1.63 -11.81 -7.09
CA HIS A 342 -1.66 -11.18 -5.76
C HIS A 342 -2.37 -12.02 -4.70
N ILE A 343 -2.81 -13.24 -5.03
CA ILE A 343 -3.34 -14.16 -4.02
C ILE A 343 -2.18 -14.59 -3.12
N ASN A 344 -2.31 -14.25 -1.85
CA ASN A 344 -1.37 -14.64 -0.82
C ASN A 344 -1.48 -16.15 -0.55
N ALA A 345 -0.35 -16.85 -0.69
CA ALA A 345 -0.29 -18.30 -0.52
C ALA A 345 -0.61 -18.77 0.91
N ALA A 346 -0.34 -17.96 1.94
CA ALA A 346 -0.62 -18.30 3.33
C ALA A 346 -2.12 -18.26 3.66
N THR A 347 -2.87 -17.35 3.02
CA THR A 347 -4.26 -17.08 3.38
C THR A 347 -5.28 -17.45 2.30
N GLY A 348 -4.85 -17.56 1.05
CA GLY A 348 -5.73 -17.67 -0.12
C GLY A 348 -6.51 -16.39 -0.44
N ARG A 349 -6.09 -15.23 0.10
CA ARG A 349 -6.76 -13.93 -0.02
C ARG A 349 -5.85 -12.90 -0.69
N ILE A 350 -6.41 -11.78 -1.13
CA ILE A 350 -5.63 -10.63 -1.61
C ILE A 350 -5.50 -9.60 -0.48
N HIS A 351 -4.28 -9.15 -0.19
CA HIS A 351 -3.99 -8.18 0.88
C HIS A 351 -3.43 -6.89 0.24
N PRO A 352 -4.28 -5.99 -0.28
CA PRO A 352 -3.82 -4.82 -1.00
C PRO A 352 -3.12 -3.82 -0.07
N ASP A 353 -2.21 -3.03 -0.62
CA ASP A 353 -1.71 -1.84 0.07
C ASP A 353 -2.80 -0.76 0.04
N LEU A 354 -3.19 -0.29 1.23
CA LEU A 354 -4.15 0.80 1.41
C LEU A 354 -3.38 2.06 1.78
N MET A 355 -3.66 3.16 1.08
CA MET A 355 -2.99 4.45 1.26
C MET A 355 -4.06 5.51 1.57
N PRO A 356 -4.35 5.81 2.85
CA PRO A 356 -5.42 6.74 3.24
C PRO A 356 -5.27 8.13 2.64
N LEU A 357 -4.05 8.68 2.71
CA LEU A 357 -3.66 9.94 2.08
C LEU A 357 -2.99 9.71 0.70
N GLY A 358 -3.56 8.81 -0.10
CA GLY A 358 -2.95 8.39 -1.37
C GLY A 358 -3.14 9.38 -2.52
N THR A 359 -4.15 10.24 -2.47
CA THR A 359 -4.46 11.23 -3.51
C THR A 359 -4.37 12.65 -2.96
N GLU A 360 -4.17 13.64 -3.83
CA GLU A 360 -4.18 15.07 -3.46
C GLU A 360 -5.50 15.51 -2.81
N THR A 361 -6.59 14.84 -3.16
CA THR A 361 -7.93 15.09 -2.60
C THR A 361 -8.16 14.45 -1.23
N GLY A 362 -7.17 13.73 -0.69
CA GLY A 362 -7.28 13.00 0.58
C GLY A 362 -8.12 11.71 0.49
N ARG A 363 -8.33 11.18 -0.72
CA ARG A 363 -9.00 9.88 -0.89
C ARG A 363 -8.01 8.75 -0.70
N PHE A 364 -8.54 7.64 -0.21
CA PHE A 364 -7.87 6.36 -0.24
C PHE A 364 -7.40 6.03 -1.65
N ALA A 365 -6.18 5.54 -1.75
CA ALA A 365 -5.70 4.82 -2.91
C ALA A 365 -5.39 3.36 -2.54
N SER A 366 -5.38 2.49 -3.54
CA SER A 366 -5.05 1.07 -3.39
C SER A 366 -4.07 0.64 -4.47
N ARG A 367 -3.10 -0.20 -4.10
CA ARG A 367 -2.16 -0.82 -5.05
C ARG A 367 -1.81 -2.25 -4.61
N ASN A 368 -1.15 -2.98 -5.51
CA ASN A 368 -0.70 -4.36 -5.29
C ASN A 368 -1.80 -5.35 -4.83
N PRO A 369 -2.96 -5.45 -5.52
CA PRO A 369 -3.41 -4.70 -6.69
C PRO A 369 -4.37 -3.55 -6.32
N ASN A 370 -4.68 -2.67 -7.28
CA ASN A 370 -5.71 -1.66 -7.07
C ASN A 370 -7.12 -2.30 -7.14
N LEU A 371 -7.73 -2.47 -5.97
CA LEU A 371 -9.09 -3.04 -5.86
C LEU A 371 -10.21 -2.02 -6.08
N GLN A 372 -9.92 -0.72 -6.07
CA GLN A 372 -10.92 0.33 -6.32
C GLN A 372 -11.36 0.37 -7.78
N ASN A 373 -10.48 -0.06 -8.69
CA ASN A 373 -10.72 0.00 -10.13
C ASN A 373 -11.55 -1.18 -10.66
N CYS A 374 -12.15 -2.03 -9.81
CA CYS A 374 -12.99 -3.15 -10.26
C CYS A 374 -14.10 -2.66 -11.20
N PRO A 375 -14.26 -3.26 -12.40
CA PRO A 375 -15.21 -2.81 -13.40
C PRO A 375 -16.63 -2.80 -12.83
N ARG A 376 -17.45 -1.87 -13.33
CA ARG A 376 -18.88 -1.79 -13.00
C ARG A 376 -19.64 -2.90 -13.74
N LYS A 377 -20.79 -3.30 -13.20
CA LYS A 377 -21.56 -4.47 -13.67
C LYS A 377 -21.95 -4.37 -15.14
N ASP A 378 -22.26 -3.17 -15.62
CA ASP A 378 -22.58 -2.86 -17.01
C ASP A 378 -21.42 -3.11 -17.98
N ASN A 379 -20.17 -3.07 -17.50
CA ASN A 379 -18.97 -3.22 -18.32
C ASN A 379 -18.10 -4.44 -17.94
N ASP A 380 -18.68 -5.42 -17.25
CA ASP A 380 -17.95 -6.56 -16.68
C ASP A 380 -18.52 -7.90 -17.19
N PRO A 381 -18.21 -8.31 -18.44
CA PRO A 381 -18.68 -9.58 -19.02
C PRO A 381 -18.07 -10.81 -18.32
N VAL A 382 -16.98 -10.64 -17.57
CA VAL A 382 -16.33 -11.69 -16.79
C VAL A 382 -17.00 -11.86 -15.42
N GLY A 383 -17.56 -10.78 -14.88
CA GLY A 383 -18.05 -10.73 -13.52
C GLY A 383 -16.88 -10.75 -12.51
N VAL A 384 -15.87 -9.90 -12.69
CA VAL A 384 -14.71 -9.76 -11.79
C VAL A 384 -15.14 -9.68 -10.32
N ARG A 385 -16.17 -8.91 -10.00
CA ARG A 385 -16.65 -8.77 -8.61
C ARG A 385 -17.24 -10.07 -8.04
N SER A 386 -17.69 -10.99 -8.89
CA SER A 386 -18.21 -12.30 -8.47
C SER A 386 -17.12 -13.23 -7.96
N PHE A 387 -15.84 -12.94 -8.22
CA PHE A 387 -14.72 -13.67 -7.63
C PHE A 387 -14.54 -13.34 -6.16
N ILE A 388 -15.05 -12.21 -5.68
CA ILE A 388 -15.02 -11.86 -4.27
C ILE A 388 -16.16 -12.61 -3.58
N VAL A 389 -15.82 -13.66 -2.84
CA VAL A 389 -16.80 -14.59 -2.25
C VAL A 389 -16.71 -14.58 -0.74
N ALA A 390 -17.86 -14.59 -0.05
CA ALA A 390 -17.86 -14.72 1.39
C ALA A 390 -17.26 -16.09 1.81
N PRO A 391 -16.48 -16.17 2.90
CA PRO A 391 -16.13 -17.44 3.52
C PRO A 391 -17.37 -18.23 3.94
N THR A 392 -17.24 -19.55 4.08
CA THR A 392 -18.33 -20.44 4.53
C THR A 392 -18.97 -19.93 5.82
N GLY A 393 -20.31 -19.89 5.85
CA GLY A 393 -21.09 -19.41 6.99
C GLY A 393 -21.15 -17.89 7.15
N LYS A 394 -20.59 -17.11 6.21
CA LYS A 394 -20.62 -15.64 6.20
C LYS A 394 -21.30 -15.09 4.94
N THR A 395 -21.61 -13.81 4.96
CA THR A 395 -22.10 -13.06 3.79
C THR A 395 -21.27 -11.78 3.59
N LEU A 396 -21.21 -11.27 2.36
CA LEU A 396 -20.61 -9.96 2.07
C LEU A 396 -21.67 -8.88 2.17
N LEU A 397 -21.39 -7.83 2.95
CA LEU A 397 -22.23 -6.64 3.06
C LEU A 397 -21.54 -5.47 2.37
N SER A 398 -22.28 -4.76 1.52
CA SER A 398 -21.82 -3.51 0.88
C SER A 398 -22.60 -2.35 1.48
N LEU A 399 -21.89 -1.38 2.04
CA LEU A 399 -22.45 -0.13 2.57
C LEU A 399 -21.89 1.02 1.75
N ASP A 400 -22.77 1.83 1.16
CA ASP A 400 -22.39 2.91 0.24
C ASP A 400 -23.09 4.22 0.64
N PHE A 401 -22.35 5.33 0.58
CA PHE A 401 -22.93 6.65 0.78
C PHE A 401 -23.53 7.17 -0.53
N SER A 402 -24.86 7.09 -0.63
CA SER A 402 -25.57 7.50 -1.85
C SER A 402 -25.31 8.97 -2.20
N GLN A 403 -24.55 9.19 -3.28
CA GLN A 403 -24.27 10.51 -3.85
C GLN A 403 -23.66 11.51 -2.85
N ILE A 404 -22.72 11.05 -2.01
CA ILE A 404 -22.11 11.89 -0.96
C ILE A 404 -21.52 13.19 -1.50
N GLU A 405 -20.88 13.16 -2.66
CA GLU A 405 -20.28 14.34 -3.29
C GLU A 405 -21.33 15.41 -3.62
N LEU A 406 -22.47 15.00 -4.18
CA LEU A 406 -23.59 15.91 -4.47
C LEU A 406 -24.25 16.43 -3.20
N ARG A 407 -24.37 15.58 -2.16
CA ARG A 407 -24.94 15.99 -0.87
C ARG A 407 -24.06 17.03 -0.15
N VAL A 408 -22.75 16.82 -0.16
CA VAL A 408 -21.79 17.79 0.40
C VAL A 408 -21.81 19.07 -0.43
N GLY A 409 -21.80 18.95 -1.76
CA GLY A 409 -21.90 20.11 -2.66
C GLY A 409 -23.20 20.89 -2.54
N ALA A 410 -24.31 20.27 -2.14
CA ALA A 410 -25.57 20.95 -1.85
C ALA A 410 -25.63 21.60 -0.46
N PHE A 411 -24.75 21.18 0.46
CA PHE A 411 -24.61 21.77 1.79
C PHE A 411 -23.71 23.01 1.78
N TYR A 412 -22.63 22.96 0.99
CA TYR A 412 -21.77 24.11 0.68
C TYR A 412 -22.51 25.16 -0.15
#